data_AF-A0A955QH69-F1
#
_entry.id   AF-A0A955QH69-F1
#
_cell.length_a   1.000
_cell.length_b   1.000
_cell.length_c   1.000
_cell.angle_alpha   90.00
_cell.angle_beta   90.00
_cell.angle_gamma   90.00
#
_symmetry.space_group_name_H-M   'P 1'
#
loop_
_entity.id
_entity.type
_entity.pdbx_description
1 polymer ?
#
loop_
_entity_poly.entity_id
_entity_poly.type
_entity_poly.pdbx_seq_one_letter_code
_entity_poly.pdbx_strand_id
1 'polypeptide(L)'
;MVVTRDVIRLCVVGLACSVLVGCITSRHPAGIAESSVPISGEYTPLGKVEESSCRPWFLFFPLGGKAPTHTLLSKLTQEKGADSLVGLTVEYTQSSFFIPIVGEDCTIVKGQAVRVSQ
;
A
#
# COMPACT_ATOMS: atom_id res chain seq x y z
N MET A 1 46.71 17.52 14.36
CA MET A 1 45.43 18.24 14.12
C MET A 1 44.72 17.90 12.80
N VAL A 2 45.28 17.04 11.93
CA VAL A 2 44.66 16.70 10.63
C VAL A 2 43.65 15.53 10.76
N VAL A 3 44.00 14.51 11.56
CA VAL A 3 43.20 13.29 11.77
C VAL A 3 41.78 13.58 12.27
N THR A 4 41.62 14.54 13.18
CA THR A 4 40.30 14.92 13.72
C THR A 4 39.40 15.56 12.66
N ARG A 5 39.97 16.27 11.68
CA ARG A 5 39.19 16.96 10.64
C ARG A 5 38.64 15.98 9.59
N ASP A 6 39.42 14.96 9.25
CA ASP A 6 39.00 13.94 8.28
C ASP A 6 37.98 12.96 8.88
N VAL A 7 38.10 12.63 10.17
CA VAL A 7 37.09 11.83 10.90
C VAL A 7 35.75 12.58 10.97
N ILE A 8 35.76 13.88 11.28
CA ILE A 8 34.53 14.70 11.29
C ILE A 8 33.88 14.74 9.91
N ARG A 9 34.66 14.90 8.84
CA ARG A 9 34.14 14.87 7.46
C ARG A 9 33.51 13.52 7.11
N LEU A 10 34.16 12.41 7.49
CA LEU A 10 33.61 11.08 7.26
C LEU A 10 32.31 10.86 8.04
N CYS A 11 32.23 11.30 9.29
CA CYS A 11 31.01 11.20 10.09
C CYS A 11 29.88 12.05 9.52
N VAL A 12 30.16 13.27 9.05
CA VAL A 12 29.15 14.16 8.43
C VAL A 12 28.64 13.57 7.11
N VAL A 13 29.52 13.02 6.28
CA VAL A 13 29.12 12.36 5.02
C VAL A 13 28.33 11.07 5.32
N GLY A 14 28.76 10.27 6.29
CA GLY A 14 28.03 9.09 6.74
C GLY A 14 26.63 9.43 7.24
N LEU A 15 26.51 10.46 8.07
CA LEU A 15 25.23 10.95 8.58
C LEU A 15 24.33 11.48 7.45
N ALA A 16 24.88 12.25 6.51
CA ALA A 16 24.14 12.77 5.36
C ALA A 16 23.63 11.65 4.44
N CYS A 17 24.43 10.61 4.20
CA CYS A 17 24.00 9.43 3.45
C CYS A 17 22.87 8.68 4.17
N SER A 18 22.92 8.52 5.50
CA SER A 18 21.83 7.87 6.23
C SER A 18 20.51 8.65 6.20
N VAL A 19 20.56 9.99 6.17
CA VAL A 19 19.35 10.82 6.03
C VAL A 19 18.75 10.69 4.62
N LEU A 20 19.58 10.58 3.57
CA LEU A 20 19.12 10.46 2.19
C LEU A 20 18.51 9.08 1.86
N VAL A 21 18.91 8.02 2.57
CA VAL A 21 18.45 6.64 2.32
C VAL A 21 17.27 6.25 3.23
N GLY A 22 16.93 7.08 4.22
CA GLY A 22 15.87 6.80 5.19
C GLY A 22 14.45 6.95 4.64
N CYS A 23 14.03 6.12 3.70
CA CYS A 23 12.60 5.90 3.45
C CYS A 23 12.07 4.91 4.48
N ILE A 24 11.25 5.39 5.41
CA ILE A 24 10.52 4.56 6.36
C ILE A 24 9.31 4.02 5.61
N THR A 25 9.38 2.76 5.18
CA THR A 25 8.22 2.04 4.65
C THR A 25 7.66 1.16 5.74
N SER A 26 6.47 1.50 6.19
CA SER A 26 5.70 0.68 7.13
C SER A 26 4.56 0.03 6.36
N ARG A 27 4.61 -1.30 6.27
CA ARG A 27 3.48 -2.09 5.79
C ARG A 27 2.72 -2.57 7.00
N HIS A 28 1.53 -2.02 7.20
CA HIS A 28 0.60 -2.52 8.19
C HIS A 28 -0.53 -3.28 7.50
N PRO A 29 -0.71 -4.59 7.79
CA PRO A 29 -1.92 -5.27 7.38
C PRO A 29 -3.07 -4.67 8.20
N ALA A 30 -3.80 -3.68 7.68
CA ALA A 30 -4.88 -3.05 8.44
C ALA A 30 -6.21 -3.82 8.31
N GLY A 31 -6.10 -5.13 8.50
CA GLY A 31 -7.19 -6.08 8.51
C GLY A 31 -7.25 -6.91 7.24
N ILE A 32 -7.21 -8.24 7.41
CA ILE A 32 -7.89 -9.13 6.48
C ILE A 32 -9.35 -8.74 6.61
N ALA A 33 -9.88 -8.01 5.64
CA ALA A 33 -11.32 -7.85 5.54
C ALA A 33 -11.86 -9.22 5.14
N GLU A 34 -12.05 -10.10 6.13
CA GLU A 34 -12.70 -11.40 6.02
C GLU A 34 -14.18 -11.16 5.66
N SER A 35 -14.43 -10.63 4.47
CA SER A 35 -15.75 -10.66 3.86
C SER A 35 -15.67 -11.53 2.63
N SER A 36 -15.43 -12.81 2.88
CA SER A 36 -15.87 -13.87 2.00
C SER A 36 -16.49 -14.92 2.90
N VAL A 37 -17.77 -14.71 3.24
CA VAL A 37 -18.62 -15.85 3.56
C VAL A 37 -18.35 -16.87 2.46
N PRO A 38 -17.86 -18.08 2.77
CA PRO A 38 -17.52 -19.05 1.74
C PRO A 38 -18.77 -19.23 0.88
N ILE A 39 -18.66 -18.91 -0.40
CA ILE A 39 -19.74 -19.15 -1.35
C ILE A 39 -19.90 -20.66 -1.37
N SER A 40 -20.97 -21.16 -0.73
CA SER A 40 -21.29 -22.58 -0.71
C SER A 40 -21.88 -22.96 -2.07
N GLY A 41 -21.02 -23.13 -3.07
CA GLY A 41 -21.39 -23.48 -4.44
C GLY A 41 -20.19 -23.62 -5.36
N GLU A 42 -20.40 -24.15 -6.57
CA GLU A 42 -19.39 -24.13 -7.62
C GLU A 42 -19.15 -22.68 -8.08
N TYR A 43 -17.88 -22.30 -8.18
CA TYR A 43 -17.48 -21.01 -8.72
C TYR A 43 -16.28 -21.20 -9.66
N THR A 44 -16.25 -20.42 -10.73
CA THR A 44 -15.13 -20.41 -11.67
C THR A 44 -14.19 -19.26 -11.33
N PRO A 45 -12.91 -19.52 -10.99
CA PRO A 45 -11.94 -18.46 -10.75
C PRO A 45 -11.60 -17.74 -12.07
N LEU A 46 -11.83 -16.42 -12.11
CA LEU A 46 -11.54 -15.57 -13.27
C LEU A 46 -10.11 -15.01 -13.26
N GLY A 47 -9.48 -14.95 -12.08
CA GLY A 47 -8.09 -14.51 -11.91
C GLY A 47 -7.88 -13.70 -10.63
N LYS A 48 -6.61 -13.54 -10.25
CA LYS A 48 -6.23 -12.66 -9.15
C LYS A 48 -6.37 -11.21 -9.59
N VAL A 49 -6.89 -10.38 -8.70
CA VAL A 49 -7.04 -8.95 -8.91
C VAL A 49 -6.37 -8.17 -7.79
N GLU A 50 -5.74 -7.07 -8.16
CA GLU A 50 -5.05 -6.18 -7.25
C GLU A 50 -5.25 -4.74 -7.73
N GLU A 51 -5.72 -3.89 -6.82
CA GLU A 51 -5.85 -2.45 -7.06
C GLU A 51 -5.27 -1.66 -5.89
N SER A 52 -4.69 -0.51 -6.21
CA SER A 52 -4.03 0.33 -5.22
C SER A 52 -4.44 1.79 -5.33
N SER A 53 -4.67 2.42 -4.18
CA SER A 53 -4.97 3.85 -4.10
C SER A 53 -4.04 4.51 -3.10
N CYS A 54 -3.17 5.37 -3.62
CA CYS A 54 -2.18 6.12 -2.88
C CYS A 54 -2.61 7.57 -2.69
N ARG A 55 -2.34 8.10 -1.50
CA ARG A 55 -2.55 9.50 -1.15
C ARG A 55 -1.21 10.08 -0.69
N PRO A 56 -0.58 10.96 -1.50
CA PRO A 56 0.59 11.70 -1.05
C PRO A 56 0.19 12.73 0.01
N TRP A 57 1.11 13.06 0.89
CA TRP A 57 0.96 14.12 1.88
C TRP A 57 2.24 14.94 1.99
N PHE A 58 2.06 16.24 2.23
CA PHE A 58 3.14 17.19 2.45
C PHE A 58 2.92 17.88 3.78
N LEU A 59 3.87 17.74 4.70
CA LEU A 59 3.92 18.50 5.97
C LEU A 59 2.55 18.47 6.69
N PHE A 60 2.02 17.27 6.90
CA PHE A 60 0.71 16.94 7.50
C PHE A 60 -0.54 17.20 6.64
N PHE A 61 -0.42 17.89 5.51
CA PHE A 61 -1.55 18.11 4.62
C PHE A 61 -1.66 16.96 3.60
N PRO A 62 -2.78 16.21 3.59
CA PRO A 62 -3.02 15.22 2.56
C PRO A 62 -3.25 15.93 1.22
N LEU A 63 -2.41 15.63 0.23
CA LEU A 63 -2.59 16.09 -1.13
C LEU A 63 -3.51 15.11 -1.86
N GLY A 64 -4.80 15.43 -1.88
CA GLY A 64 -5.81 14.70 -2.65
C GLY A 64 -6.66 13.69 -1.86
N GLY A 65 -7.56 13.05 -2.59
CA GLY A 65 -8.52 12.07 -2.07
C GLY A 65 -8.00 10.64 -2.19
N LYS A 66 -8.08 9.86 -1.11
CA LYS A 66 -7.92 8.41 -1.16
C LYS A 66 -9.23 7.81 -1.63
N ALA A 67 -9.19 6.97 -2.66
CA ALA A 67 -10.39 6.29 -3.12
C ALA A 67 -10.87 5.34 -2.01
N PRO A 68 -12.14 5.44 -1.60
CA PRO A 68 -12.64 4.55 -0.55
C PRO A 68 -12.71 3.12 -1.08
N THR A 69 -12.43 2.15 -0.21
CA THR A 69 -12.25 0.73 -0.57
C THR A 69 -13.39 0.17 -1.43
N HIS A 70 -14.64 0.58 -1.18
CA HIS A 70 -15.81 0.16 -1.97
C HIS A 70 -15.72 0.51 -3.46
N THR A 71 -15.14 1.67 -3.80
CA THR A 71 -14.96 2.08 -5.20
C THR A 71 -13.88 1.27 -5.90
N LEU A 72 -12.88 0.80 -5.16
CA LEU A 72 -11.84 -0.09 -5.67
C LEU A 72 -12.43 -1.48 -5.95
N LEU A 73 -13.24 -2.01 -5.02
CA LEU A 73 -13.90 -3.30 -5.21
C LEU A 73 -14.82 -3.30 -6.42
N SER A 74 -15.65 -2.26 -6.60
CA SER A 74 -16.56 -2.19 -7.75
C SER A 74 -15.81 -2.08 -9.09
N LYS A 75 -14.67 -1.40 -9.12
CA LYS A 75 -13.82 -1.35 -10.31
C LYS A 75 -13.22 -2.71 -10.62
N LEU A 76 -12.73 -3.41 -9.59
CA LEU A 76 -12.16 -4.75 -9.73
C LEU A 76 -13.17 -5.78 -10.23
N THR A 77 -14.39 -5.78 -9.71
CA THR A 77 -15.44 -6.68 -10.21
C THR A 77 -15.85 -6.33 -11.63
N GLN A 78 -15.99 -5.04 -11.94
CA GLN A 78 -16.40 -4.57 -13.27
C GLN A 78 -15.35 -4.82 -14.35
N GLU A 79 -14.05 -4.62 -14.06
CA GLU A 79 -12.97 -4.81 -15.02
C GLU A 79 -12.83 -6.29 -15.44
N LYS A 80 -13.01 -7.22 -14.49
CA LYS A 80 -12.95 -8.66 -14.76
C LYS A 80 -14.30 -9.31 -15.09
N GLY A 81 -15.40 -8.56 -15.03
CA GLY A 81 -16.75 -9.09 -15.23
C GLY A 81 -17.10 -10.20 -14.22
N ALA A 82 -16.59 -10.09 -13.00
CA ALA A 82 -16.76 -11.06 -11.93
C ALA A 82 -18.00 -10.74 -11.08
N ASP A 83 -18.73 -11.77 -10.67
CA ASP A 83 -19.92 -11.61 -9.82
C ASP A 83 -19.54 -11.39 -8.36
N SER A 84 -18.40 -11.94 -7.93
CA SER A 84 -17.92 -11.82 -6.55
C SER A 84 -16.40 -11.85 -6.45
N LEU A 85 -15.90 -11.42 -5.29
CA LEU A 85 -14.49 -11.45 -4.91
C LEU A 85 -14.35 -12.33 -3.66
N VAL A 86 -13.43 -13.29 -3.71
CA VAL A 86 -13.13 -14.21 -2.60
C VAL A 86 -11.72 -13.93 -2.07
N GLY A 87 -11.50 -14.11 -0.76
CA GLY A 87 -10.18 -13.94 -0.16
C GLY A 87 -9.67 -12.50 -0.21
N LEU A 88 -10.53 -11.55 0.08
CA LEU A 88 -10.19 -10.13 0.09
C LEU A 88 -9.18 -9.83 1.19
N THR A 89 -8.08 -9.20 0.81
CA THR A 89 -7.03 -8.74 1.73
C THR A 89 -6.82 -7.24 1.50
N VAL A 90 -6.86 -6.46 2.58
CA VAL A 90 -6.62 -5.02 2.52
C VAL A 90 -5.31 -4.72 3.25
N GLU A 91 -4.31 -4.29 2.49
CA GLU A 91 -3.02 -3.88 3.02
C GLU A 91 -2.92 -2.35 3.04
N TYR A 92 -2.35 -1.80 4.10
CA TYR A 92 -2.07 -0.38 4.21
C TYR A 92 -0.56 -0.20 4.23
N THR A 93 -0.05 0.54 3.26
CA THR A 93 1.36 0.87 3.16
C THR A 93 1.52 2.35 3.39
N GLN A 94 2.32 2.73 4.36
CA GLN A 94 2.72 4.10 4.60
C GLN A 94 4.21 4.23 4.33
N SER A 95 4.56 5.08 3.38
CA SER A 95 5.94 5.41 3.02
C SER A 95 6.20 6.85 3.41
N SER A 96 7.19 7.11 4.26
CA SER A 96 7.58 8.47 4.63
C SER A 96 9.09 8.61 4.59
N PHE A 97 9.55 9.83 4.32
CA PHE A 97 10.97 10.13 4.47
C PHE A 97 11.32 10.29 5.96
N PHE A 98 12.58 10.04 6.34
CA PHE A 98 13.08 10.11 7.73
C PHE A 98 12.71 11.44 8.41
N ILE A 99 12.70 12.52 7.64
CA ILE A 99 12.06 13.77 8.04
C ILE A 99 10.66 13.77 7.42
N PRO A 100 9.57 13.82 8.21
CA PRO A 100 8.19 13.68 7.73
C PRO A 100 7.68 14.94 7.00
N ILE A 101 8.40 15.37 5.98
CA ILE A 101 8.04 16.49 5.10
C ILE A 101 7.19 15.97 3.94
N VAL A 102 7.54 14.80 3.41
CA VAL A 102 6.84 14.14 2.32
C VAL A 102 6.62 12.69 2.68
N GLY A 103 5.41 12.20 2.41
CA GLY A 103 5.08 10.79 2.49
C GLY A 103 3.89 10.44 1.62
N GLU A 104 3.56 9.16 1.63
CA GLU A 104 2.48 8.58 0.85
C GLU A 104 1.81 7.46 1.64
N ASP A 105 0.48 7.50 1.68
CA ASP A 105 -0.35 6.47 2.29
C ASP A 105 -1.12 5.71 1.20
N CYS A 106 -0.74 4.46 0.96
CA CYS A 106 -1.40 3.57 0.01
C CYS A 106 -2.32 2.57 0.72
N THR A 107 -3.49 2.32 0.15
CA THR A 107 -4.28 1.11 0.41
C THR A 107 -4.23 0.23 -0.80
N ILE A 108 -3.89 -1.03 -0.59
CA ILE A 108 -3.83 -2.07 -1.61
C ILE A 108 -4.93 -3.08 -1.28
N VAL A 109 -5.79 -3.35 -2.25
CA VAL A 109 -6.85 -4.34 -2.14
C VAL A 109 -6.49 -5.49 -3.06
N LYS A 110 -6.35 -6.69 -2.49
CA LYS A 110 -6.07 -7.93 -3.22
C LYS A 110 -7.25 -8.88 -3.06
N GLY A 111 -7.56 -9.64 -4.10
CA GLY A 111 -8.59 -10.66 -4.03
C GLY A 111 -8.57 -11.60 -5.24
N GLN A 112 -9.37 -12.65 -5.17
CA GLN A 112 -9.61 -13.56 -6.28
C GLN A 112 -10.98 -13.24 -6.88
N ALA A 113 -11.00 -12.84 -8.15
CA ALA A 113 -12.24 -12.67 -8.91
C ALA A 113 -12.82 -14.05 -9.23
N VAL A 114 -14.11 -14.23 -8.95
CA VAL A 114 -14.85 -15.45 -9.24
C VAL A 114 -16.17 -15.13 -9.92
N ARG A 115 -16.59 -16.03 -10.81
CA ARG A 115 -17.94 -16.07 -11.38
C ARG A 115 -18.68 -17.22 -10.75
N VAL A 116 -19.86 -16.96 -10.22
CA VAL A 116 -20.70 -18.00 -9.63
C VAL A 116 -21.40 -18.71 -10.79
N SER A 117 -21.11 -20.00 -10.97
CA SER A 117 -21.84 -20.84 -11.92
C SER A 117 -23.13 -21.28 -11.24
N GLN A 118 -24.21 -20.56 -11.52
CA GLN A 118 -25.56 -20.92 -11.08
C GLN A 118 -26.19 -21.90 -12.06
#